data_AF-A0A8F5GXG7-F1
#
_entry.id   AF-A0A8F5GXG7-F1
#
_cell.length_a   1.000
_cell.length_b   1.000
_cell.length_c   1.000
_cell.angle_alpha   90.00
_cell.angle_beta   90.00
_cell.angle_gamma   90.00
#
_symmetry.space_group_name_H-M   'P 1'
#
loop_
_entity.id
_entity.type
_entity.pdbx_description
1 polymer ?
#
loop_
_entity_poly.entity_id
_entity_poly.type
_entity_poly.pdbx_seq_one_letter_code
_entity_poly.pdbx_strand_id
1 'polypeptide(L)'
;MDVKYILVAIIIILFIVNLISLFYLNAQISTLSSNYNTLINNYNTLKTYYQNLNSNYSTLYSSYSNLVNSYNSLSSQYTTLSSEFAALKAEYNNLSAKYNSLSQNYSTLSAQLSLTTGVMTVQSFYIYLAQVNTQGMQSLLKGPMVSYFQITSPPGNGTIVLSPSNASTALPIIGAKLSQFFDYVSVKTELKELVVTPLQNYVMGEGLVSFNNEYANGTIVTNYAIITVVAEKVNLTTWQIVYVKIDNSISQGQYTTLVTLFNMLQALESKDIAELQSILVGPYPSYVYIAQGPYAGNYSGLSVLNVFIDTILSKEISTLRFDLYYFNITPINPTTSIVDMYGIFSITSINGSTYTFYTDLHITAELEPNGVPQVVGLDILNSLTQGELISVIPT
;
A
#
# COMPACT_ATOMS: atom_id res chain seq x y z
N MET A 1 -150.73 -20.93 -42.81
CA MET A 1 -149.81 -21.48 -41.80
C MET A 1 -150.20 -20.87 -40.45
N ASP A 2 -150.50 -21.68 -39.44
CA ASP A 2 -151.13 -21.23 -38.17
C ASP A 2 -150.17 -20.37 -37.32
N VAL A 3 -150.65 -19.28 -36.72
CA VAL A 3 -149.85 -18.28 -35.96
C VAL A 3 -149.12 -18.92 -34.77
N LYS A 4 -149.71 -19.98 -34.21
CA LYS A 4 -149.14 -20.78 -33.12
C LYS A 4 -147.81 -21.45 -33.54
N TYR A 5 -147.67 -21.89 -34.80
CA TYR A 5 -146.42 -22.48 -35.31
C TYR A 5 -145.34 -21.43 -35.56
N ILE A 6 -145.72 -20.19 -35.92
CA ILE A 6 -144.78 -19.08 -36.13
C ILE A 6 -144.18 -18.63 -34.78
N LEU A 7 -145.02 -18.50 -33.75
CA LEU A 7 -144.56 -18.11 -32.41
C LEU A 7 -143.61 -19.16 -31.81
N VAL A 8 -143.96 -20.45 -31.96
CA VAL A 8 -143.11 -21.58 -31.56
C VAL A 8 -141.79 -21.58 -32.33
N ALA A 9 -141.80 -21.31 -33.64
CA ALA A 9 -140.58 -21.21 -34.44
C ALA A 9 -139.67 -20.05 -34.00
N ILE A 10 -140.23 -18.88 -33.67
CA ILE A 10 -139.45 -17.73 -33.17
C ILE A 10 -138.82 -18.03 -31.81
N ILE A 11 -139.55 -18.67 -30.89
CA ILE A 11 -139.03 -19.09 -29.58
C ILE A 11 -137.89 -20.09 -29.76
N ILE A 12 -138.04 -21.06 -30.67
CA ILE A 12 -136.99 -22.03 -31.01
C ILE A 12 -135.76 -21.33 -31.59
N ILE A 13 -135.93 -20.38 -32.51
CA ILE A 13 -134.83 -19.60 -33.10
C ILE A 13 -134.10 -18.79 -32.04
N LEU A 14 -134.81 -18.05 -31.18
CA LEU A 14 -134.22 -17.28 -30.08
C LEU A 14 -133.47 -18.19 -29.10
N PHE A 15 -134.03 -19.35 -28.77
CA PHE A 15 -133.38 -20.34 -27.92
C PHE A 15 -132.09 -20.88 -28.56
N ILE A 16 -132.12 -21.18 -29.86
CA ILE A 16 -130.94 -21.60 -30.64
C ILE A 16 -129.88 -20.49 -30.66
N VAL A 17 -130.25 -19.24 -30.93
CA VAL A 17 -129.33 -18.10 -30.95
C VAL A 17 -128.71 -17.88 -29.56
N ASN A 18 -129.49 -17.97 -28.48
CA ASN A 18 -128.98 -17.88 -27.12
C ASN A 18 -128.01 -19.03 -26.80
N LEU A 19 -128.33 -20.26 -27.24
CA LEU A 19 -127.44 -21.41 -27.09
C LEU A 19 -126.11 -21.19 -27.83
N ILE A 20 -126.16 -20.70 -29.07
CA ILE A 20 -124.96 -20.41 -29.87
C ILE A 20 -124.12 -19.32 -29.21
N SER A 21 -124.73 -18.22 -28.76
CA SER A 21 -124.04 -17.15 -28.02
C SER A 21 -123.41 -17.67 -26.72
N LEU A 22 -124.11 -18.53 -25.98
CA LEU A 22 -123.57 -19.15 -24.76
C LEU A 22 -122.36 -20.04 -25.07
N PHE A 23 -122.45 -20.87 -26.12
CA PHE A 23 -121.31 -21.69 -26.59
C PHE A 23 -120.13 -20.83 -27.03
N TYR A 24 -120.38 -19.74 -27.77
CA TYR A 24 -119.34 -18.81 -28.21
C TYR A 24 -118.67 -18.10 -27.04
N LEU A 25 -119.45 -17.60 -26.07
CA LEU A 25 -118.92 -16.95 -24.88
C LEU A 25 -118.13 -17.93 -24.02
N ASN A 26 -118.60 -19.16 -23.85
CA ASN A 26 -117.84 -20.22 -23.16
C ASN A 26 -116.53 -20.56 -23.88
N ALA A 27 -116.52 -20.60 -25.21
CA ALA A 27 -115.29 -20.80 -25.99
C ALA A 27 -114.30 -19.64 -25.81
N GLN A 28 -114.78 -18.39 -25.79
CA GLN A 28 -113.96 -17.21 -25.51
C GLN A 28 -113.40 -17.20 -24.08
N ILE A 29 -114.23 -17.52 -23.08
CA ILE A 29 -113.80 -17.64 -21.67
C ILE A 29 -112.76 -18.75 -21.52
N SER A 30 -112.97 -19.90 -22.17
CA SER A 30 -112.02 -21.02 -22.17
C SER A 30 -110.68 -20.61 -22.80
N THR A 31 -110.72 -19.91 -23.93
CA THR A 31 -109.52 -19.40 -24.62
C THR A 31 -108.78 -18.39 -23.75
N LEU A 32 -109.49 -17.43 -23.15
CA LEU A 32 -108.92 -16.42 -22.27
C LEU A 32 -108.30 -17.05 -21.01
N SER A 33 -108.98 -18.05 -20.43
CA SER A 33 -108.47 -18.82 -19.29
C SER A 33 -107.17 -19.55 -19.65
N SER A 34 -107.12 -20.18 -20.83
CA SER A 34 -105.90 -20.86 -21.31
C SER A 34 -104.74 -19.88 -21.54
N ASN A 35 -105.02 -18.73 -22.15
CA ASN A 35 -104.03 -17.66 -22.35
C ASN A 35 -103.52 -17.09 -21.01
N TYR A 36 -104.42 -16.88 -20.05
CA TYR A 36 -104.07 -16.42 -18.70
C TYR A 36 -103.17 -17.42 -17.98
N ASN A 37 -103.50 -18.72 -18.04
CA ASN A 37 -102.66 -19.78 -17.46
C ASN A 37 -101.28 -19.84 -18.13
N THR A 38 -101.22 -19.69 -19.44
CA THR A 38 -99.95 -19.62 -20.19
C THR A 38 -99.10 -18.42 -19.76
N LEU A 39 -99.73 -17.25 -19.60
CA LEU A 39 -99.05 -16.03 -19.14
C LEU A 39 -98.50 -16.19 -17.71
N ILE A 40 -99.26 -16.80 -16.80
CA ILE A 40 -98.80 -17.13 -15.45
C ILE A 40 -97.57 -18.05 -15.49
N ASN A 41 -97.60 -19.10 -16.33
CA ASN A 41 -96.48 -20.02 -16.46
C ASN A 41 -95.23 -19.32 -17.00
N ASN A 42 -95.39 -18.46 -18.00
CA ASN A 42 -94.28 -17.66 -18.55
C ASN A 42 -93.72 -16.68 -17.52
N TYR A 43 -94.58 -15.99 -16.76
CA TYR A 43 -94.19 -15.10 -15.67
C TYR A 43 -93.39 -15.84 -14.59
N ASN A 44 -93.88 -17.00 -14.14
CA ASN A 44 -93.19 -17.82 -13.14
C ASN A 44 -91.82 -18.29 -13.65
N THR A 45 -91.73 -18.71 -14.91
CA THR A 45 -90.47 -19.10 -15.54
C THR A 45 -89.47 -17.93 -15.58
N LEU A 46 -89.92 -16.75 -16.02
CA LEU A 46 -89.08 -15.55 -16.07
C LEU A 46 -88.62 -15.11 -14.67
N LYS A 47 -89.51 -15.20 -13.67
CA LYS A 47 -89.18 -14.92 -12.27
C LYS A 47 -88.07 -15.84 -11.76
N THR A 48 -88.13 -17.14 -12.05
CA THR A 48 -87.06 -18.08 -11.69
C THR A 48 -85.75 -17.76 -12.41
N TYR A 49 -85.78 -17.42 -13.71
CA TYR A 49 -84.58 -16.99 -14.43
C TYR A 49 -83.94 -15.74 -13.83
N TYR A 50 -84.76 -14.74 -13.50
CA TYR A 50 -84.28 -13.52 -12.85
C TYR A 50 -83.63 -13.83 -11.50
N GLN A 51 -84.25 -14.67 -10.67
CA GLN A 51 -83.69 -15.10 -9.39
C GLN A 51 -82.33 -15.79 -9.56
N ASN A 52 -82.20 -16.72 -10.50
CA ASN A 52 -80.94 -17.40 -10.80
C ASN A 52 -79.86 -16.44 -11.30
N LEU A 53 -80.22 -15.52 -12.20
CA LEU A 53 -79.29 -14.50 -12.71
C LEU A 53 -78.79 -13.59 -11.58
N ASN A 54 -79.69 -13.16 -10.69
CA ASN A 54 -79.33 -12.34 -9.54
C ASN A 54 -78.40 -13.08 -8.58
N SER A 55 -78.65 -14.36 -8.30
CA SER A 55 -77.75 -15.20 -7.51
C SER A 55 -76.37 -15.34 -8.16
N ASN A 56 -76.30 -15.62 -9.47
CA ASN A 56 -75.03 -15.70 -10.20
C ASN A 56 -74.26 -14.38 -10.16
N TYR A 57 -74.96 -13.25 -10.32
CA TYR A 57 -74.36 -11.92 -10.20
C TYR A 57 -73.76 -11.69 -8.82
N SER A 58 -74.49 -12.03 -7.74
CA SER A 58 -73.96 -11.93 -6.38
C SER A 58 -72.71 -12.78 -6.18
N THR A 59 -72.69 -14.03 -6.65
CA THR A 59 -71.51 -14.90 -6.57
C THR A 59 -70.31 -14.35 -7.35
N LEU A 60 -70.55 -13.81 -8.55
CA LEU A 60 -69.50 -13.20 -9.36
C LEU A 60 -68.93 -11.95 -8.68
N TYR A 61 -69.79 -11.10 -8.13
CA TYR A 61 -69.39 -9.89 -7.40
C TYR A 61 -68.55 -10.20 -6.16
N SER A 62 -68.93 -11.24 -5.39
CA SER A 62 -68.11 -11.71 -4.28
C SER A 62 -66.75 -12.25 -4.73
N SER A 63 -66.72 -13.01 -5.84
CA SER A 63 -65.47 -13.54 -6.41
C SER A 63 -64.54 -12.43 -6.89
N TYR A 64 -65.09 -11.40 -7.56
CA TYR A 64 -64.36 -10.21 -7.98
C TYR A 64 -63.78 -9.45 -6.78
N SER A 65 -64.57 -9.24 -5.73
CA SER A 65 -64.10 -8.55 -4.51
C SER A 65 -62.94 -9.31 -3.84
N ASN A 66 -63.02 -10.64 -3.78
CA ASN A 66 -61.93 -11.47 -3.26
C ASN A 66 -60.66 -11.35 -4.11
N LEU A 67 -60.79 -11.35 -5.43
CA LEU A 67 -59.66 -11.19 -6.35
C LEU A 67 -58.95 -9.83 -6.17
N VAL A 68 -59.71 -8.75 -6.02
CA VAL A 68 -59.15 -7.41 -5.74
C VAL A 68 -58.35 -7.40 -4.43
N ASN A 69 -58.87 -8.05 -3.38
CA ASN A 69 -58.16 -8.15 -2.10
C ASN A 69 -56.86 -8.96 -2.24
N SER A 70 -56.87 -10.08 -2.95
CA SER A 70 -55.67 -10.89 -3.22
C SER A 70 -54.63 -10.10 -4.03
N TYR A 71 -55.05 -9.35 -5.04
CA TYR A 71 -54.17 -8.50 -5.84
C TYR A 71 -53.48 -7.43 -4.97
N ASN A 72 -54.25 -6.74 -4.13
CA ASN A 72 -53.69 -5.71 -3.23
C ASN A 72 -52.68 -6.30 -2.25
N SER A 73 -52.97 -7.49 -1.69
CA SER A 73 -52.02 -8.19 -0.81
C SER A 73 -50.71 -8.55 -1.51
N LEU A 74 -50.79 -9.08 -2.74
CA LEU A 74 -49.61 -9.43 -3.54
C LEU A 74 -48.79 -8.19 -3.91
N SER A 75 -49.45 -7.08 -4.26
CA SER A 75 -48.78 -5.81 -4.56
C SER A 75 -47.99 -5.26 -3.36
N SER A 76 -48.55 -5.37 -2.15
CA SER A 76 -47.82 -5.00 -0.92
C SER A 76 -46.62 -5.91 -0.68
N GLN A 77 -46.77 -7.24 -0.82
CA GLN A 77 -45.66 -8.18 -0.67
C GLN A 77 -44.53 -7.91 -1.66
N TYR A 78 -44.85 -7.62 -2.93
CA TYR A 78 -43.86 -7.25 -3.94
C TYR A 78 -43.09 -5.97 -3.56
N THR A 79 -43.79 -4.97 -3.03
CA THR A 79 -43.17 -3.71 -2.60
C THR A 79 -42.19 -3.96 -1.45
N THR A 80 -42.57 -4.76 -0.45
CA THR A 80 -41.69 -5.16 0.64
C THR A 80 -40.46 -5.90 0.13
N LEU A 81 -40.65 -6.92 -0.72
CA LEU A 81 -39.54 -7.70 -1.27
C LEU A 81 -38.57 -6.84 -2.09
N SER A 82 -39.09 -5.89 -2.88
CA SER A 82 -38.25 -4.95 -3.64
C SER A 82 -37.41 -4.06 -2.73
N SER A 83 -37.95 -3.63 -1.59
CA SER A 83 -37.21 -2.85 -0.60
C SER A 83 -36.13 -3.68 0.10
N GLU A 84 -36.46 -4.92 0.48
CA GLU A 84 -35.49 -5.86 1.08
C GLU A 84 -34.34 -6.16 0.12
N PHE A 85 -34.63 -6.37 -1.17
CA PHE A 85 -33.61 -6.58 -2.19
C PHE A 85 -32.69 -5.36 -2.36
N ALA A 86 -33.26 -4.14 -2.35
CA ALA A 86 -32.47 -2.91 -2.44
C ALA A 86 -31.54 -2.75 -1.22
N ALA A 87 -32.03 -3.06 -0.02
CA ALA A 87 -31.22 -3.05 1.21
C ALA A 87 -30.08 -4.08 1.14
N LEU A 88 -30.37 -5.33 0.75
CA LEU A 88 -29.37 -6.38 0.60
C LEU A 88 -28.30 -6.02 -0.43
N LYS A 89 -28.69 -5.41 -1.55
CA LYS A 89 -27.75 -4.92 -2.57
C LYS A 89 -26.82 -3.83 -2.02
N ALA A 90 -27.34 -2.92 -1.19
CA ALA A 90 -26.53 -1.90 -0.55
C ALA A 90 -25.53 -2.51 0.46
N GLU A 91 -25.96 -3.49 1.26
CA GLU A 91 -25.08 -4.23 2.18
C GLU A 91 -23.98 -4.98 1.44
N TYR A 92 -24.31 -5.66 0.35
CA TYR A 92 -23.33 -6.34 -0.50
C TYR A 92 -22.27 -5.37 -1.04
N ASN A 93 -22.69 -4.22 -1.55
CA ASN A 93 -21.76 -3.19 -2.05
C ASN A 93 -20.85 -2.66 -0.93
N ASN A 94 -21.39 -2.47 0.28
CA ASN A 94 -20.59 -2.06 1.44
C ASN A 94 -19.55 -3.12 1.82
N LEU A 95 -19.94 -4.39 1.83
CA LEU A 95 -19.04 -5.51 2.13
C LEU A 95 -17.93 -5.65 1.08
N SER A 96 -18.26 -5.49 -0.20
CA SER A 96 -17.28 -5.50 -1.29
C SER A 96 -16.24 -4.37 -1.15
N ALA A 97 -16.68 -3.15 -0.80
CA ALA A 97 -15.77 -2.03 -0.54
C ALA A 97 -14.83 -2.31 0.65
N LYS A 98 -15.36 -2.87 1.75
CA LYS A 98 -14.55 -3.28 2.92
C LYS A 98 -13.52 -4.35 2.56
N TYR A 99 -13.90 -5.35 1.77
CA TYR A 99 -12.99 -6.40 1.30
C TYR A 99 -11.84 -5.81 0.49
N ASN A 100 -12.13 -4.91 -0.45
CA ASN A 100 -11.10 -4.27 -1.28
C ASN A 100 -10.11 -3.46 -0.43
N SER A 101 -10.60 -2.70 0.55
CA SER A 101 -9.73 -1.96 1.48
C SER A 101 -8.84 -2.89 2.31
N LEU A 102 -9.39 -3.99 2.82
CA LEU A 102 -8.62 -4.97 3.59
C LEU A 102 -7.52 -5.63 2.75
N SER A 103 -7.81 -5.97 1.49
CA SER A 103 -6.84 -6.55 0.55
C SER A 103 -5.67 -5.60 0.26
N GLN A 104 -5.93 -4.30 0.13
CA GLN A 104 -4.89 -3.29 -0.05
C GLN A 104 -4.03 -3.17 1.21
N ASN A 105 -4.64 -3.10 2.38
CA ASN A 105 -3.92 -3.04 3.66
C ASN A 105 -3.02 -4.26 3.87
N TYR A 106 -3.50 -5.46 3.56
CA TYR A 106 -2.71 -6.68 3.63
C TYR A 106 -1.49 -6.63 2.70
N SER A 107 -1.66 -6.14 1.47
CA SER A 107 -0.58 -6.03 0.50
C SER A 107 0.51 -5.06 0.98
N THR A 108 0.10 -3.90 1.51
CA THR A 108 1.02 -2.91 2.11
C THR A 108 1.80 -3.51 3.28
N LEU A 109 1.11 -4.17 4.21
CA LEU A 109 1.75 -4.75 5.39
C LEU A 109 2.71 -5.89 5.02
N SER A 110 2.34 -6.70 4.03
CA SER A 110 3.19 -7.78 3.50
C SER A 110 4.49 -7.24 2.90
N ALA A 111 4.41 -6.14 2.13
CA ALA A 111 5.58 -5.46 1.59
C ALA A 111 6.48 -4.89 2.69
N GLN A 112 5.89 -4.22 3.68
CA GLN A 112 6.64 -3.67 4.83
C GLN A 112 7.36 -4.77 5.62
N LEU A 113 6.67 -5.86 5.97
CA LEU A 113 7.29 -6.98 6.68
C LEU A 113 8.45 -7.60 5.89
N SER A 114 8.25 -7.77 4.58
CA SER A 114 9.31 -8.27 3.71
C SER A 114 10.52 -7.35 3.69
N LEU A 115 10.36 -6.03 3.62
CA LEU A 115 11.50 -5.11 3.64
C LEU A 115 12.21 -5.12 4.99
N THR A 116 11.46 -5.10 6.09
CA THR A 116 12.03 -5.15 7.45
C THR A 116 12.86 -6.41 7.69
N THR A 117 12.40 -7.58 7.21
CA THR A 117 13.16 -8.83 7.32
C THR A 117 14.46 -8.81 6.52
N GLY A 118 14.48 -8.17 5.35
CA GLY A 118 15.70 -7.96 4.56
C GLY A 118 16.70 -7.06 5.30
N VAL A 119 16.23 -5.94 5.84
CA VAL A 119 17.03 -5.03 6.67
C VAL A 119 17.64 -5.75 7.86
N MET A 120 16.84 -6.52 8.61
CA MET A 120 17.33 -7.31 9.74
C MET A 120 18.37 -8.37 9.33
N THR A 121 18.21 -8.98 8.14
CA THR A 121 19.16 -9.99 7.64
C THR A 121 20.53 -9.37 7.37
N VAL A 122 20.57 -8.21 6.73
CA VAL A 122 21.81 -7.45 6.49
C VAL A 122 22.42 -6.98 7.83
N GLN A 123 21.63 -6.40 8.72
CA GLN A 123 22.09 -6.00 10.06
C GLN A 123 22.66 -7.17 10.86
N SER A 124 22.05 -8.36 10.74
CA SER A 124 22.53 -9.57 11.42
C SER A 124 23.93 -9.96 10.96
N PHE A 125 24.29 -9.73 9.70
CA PHE A 125 25.66 -9.96 9.22
C PHE A 125 26.66 -9.08 9.97
N TYR A 126 26.37 -7.78 10.10
CA TYR A 126 27.23 -6.85 10.82
C TYR A 126 27.26 -7.12 12.33
N ILE A 127 26.16 -7.57 12.93
CA ILE A 127 26.13 -8.00 14.33
C ILE A 127 27.00 -9.24 14.52
N TYR A 128 26.92 -10.22 13.64
CA TYR A 128 27.78 -11.40 13.71
C TYR A 128 29.24 -11.07 13.45
N LEU A 129 29.52 -10.11 12.57
CA LEU A 129 30.86 -9.57 12.40
C LEU A 129 31.36 -8.93 13.69
N ALA A 130 30.55 -8.08 14.34
CA ALA A 130 30.85 -7.41 15.61
C ALA A 130 31.22 -8.41 16.73
N GLN A 131 30.59 -9.58 16.70
CA GLN A 131 30.77 -10.69 17.65
C GLN A 131 31.85 -11.70 17.22
N VAL A 132 32.47 -11.49 16.06
CA VAL A 132 33.40 -12.43 15.41
C VAL A 132 32.77 -13.83 15.23
N ASN A 133 31.46 -13.88 14.98
CA ASN A 133 30.68 -15.10 14.79
C ASN A 133 30.66 -15.52 13.31
N THR A 134 31.71 -16.22 12.88
CA THR A 134 31.83 -16.70 11.48
C THR A 134 30.76 -17.70 11.08
N GLN A 135 30.31 -18.55 12.00
CA GLN A 135 29.21 -19.48 11.74
C GLN A 135 27.89 -18.73 11.49
N GLY A 136 27.63 -17.67 12.26
CA GLY A 136 26.50 -16.76 12.04
C GLY A 136 26.53 -16.14 10.65
N MET A 137 27.66 -15.54 10.26
CA MET A 137 27.83 -14.95 8.93
C MET A 137 27.66 -15.98 7.80
N GLN A 138 28.24 -17.18 7.95
CA GLN A 138 28.08 -18.29 7.00
C GLN A 138 26.63 -18.73 6.84
N SER A 139 25.87 -18.76 7.94
CA SER A 139 24.47 -19.20 7.90
C SER A 139 23.59 -18.29 7.05
N LEU A 140 23.89 -16.98 7.03
CA LEU A 140 23.14 -15.99 6.25
C LEU A 140 23.43 -16.07 4.75
N LEU A 141 24.58 -16.63 4.37
CA LEU A 141 24.97 -16.88 2.98
C LEU A 141 24.32 -18.14 2.40
N LYS A 142 23.84 -19.05 3.25
CA LYS A 142 23.27 -20.33 2.83
C LYS A 142 21.83 -20.16 2.34
N GLY A 143 21.55 -20.59 1.12
CA GLY A 143 20.19 -20.65 0.61
C GLY A 143 20.14 -21.12 -0.83
N PRO A 144 18.99 -20.95 -1.51
CA PRO A 144 18.79 -21.40 -2.89
C PRO A 144 19.53 -20.57 -3.95
N MET A 145 19.95 -19.35 -3.62
CA MET A 145 20.64 -18.45 -4.55
C MET A 145 22.16 -18.65 -4.53
N VAL A 146 22.84 -18.17 -5.57
CA VAL A 146 24.30 -18.08 -5.60
C VAL A 146 24.73 -16.85 -4.80
N SER A 147 25.73 -17.02 -3.95
CA SER A 147 26.33 -15.93 -3.17
C SER A 147 27.79 -15.72 -3.56
N TYR A 148 28.22 -14.46 -3.63
CA TYR A 148 29.59 -14.08 -3.90
C TYR A 148 30.23 -13.53 -2.63
N PHE A 149 31.41 -14.03 -2.28
CA PHE A 149 32.19 -13.55 -1.14
C PHE A 149 33.57 -13.11 -1.62
N GLN A 150 33.94 -11.86 -1.39
CA GLN A 150 35.18 -11.27 -1.89
C GLN A 150 35.93 -10.50 -0.79
N ILE A 151 37.25 -10.64 -0.76
CA ILE A 151 38.16 -9.75 -0.02
C ILE A 151 39.14 -9.14 -1.04
N THR A 152 39.36 -7.83 -0.99
CA THR A 152 40.11 -7.10 -2.04
C THR A 152 41.62 -7.20 -1.90
N SER A 153 42.15 -7.31 -0.68
CA SER A 153 43.60 -7.34 -0.42
C SER A 153 44.01 -8.49 0.51
N PRO A 154 45.30 -8.88 0.56
CA PRO A 154 45.79 -9.81 1.55
C PRO A 154 45.59 -9.29 3.00
N PRO A 155 45.52 -10.18 4.01
CA PRO A 155 45.42 -11.63 3.89
C PRO A 155 44.01 -12.06 3.44
N GLY A 156 43.90 -13.10 2.61
CA GLY A 156 42.58 -13.63 2.23
C GLY A 156 41.97 -13.12 0.91
N ASN A 157 42.73 -12.38 0.09
CA ASN A 157 42.32 -11.97 -1.26
C ASN A 157 41.68 -13.13 -2.07
N GLY A 158 40.65 -12.80 -2.84
CA GLY A 158 40.01 -13.68 -3.81
C GLY A 158 38.49 -13.69 -3.68
N THR A 159 37.85 -14.19 -4.75
CA THR A 159 36.40 -14.34 -4.82
C THR A 159 36.03 -15.81 -4.65
N ILE A 160 35.09 -16.09 -3.74
CA ILE A 160 34.47 -17.39 -3.57
C ILE A 160 33.04 -17.30 -4.07
N VAL A 161 32.66 -18.21 -4.96
CA VAL A 161 31.30 -18.36 -5.43
C VAL A 161 30.66 -19.54 -4.69
N LEU A 162 29.71 -19.22 -3.81
CA LEU A 162 28.90 -20.17 -3.08
C LEU A 162 27.62 -20.46 -3.87
N SER A 163 27.32 -21.72 -4.09
CA SER A 163 26.07 -22.20 -4.67
C SER A 163 25.49 -23.30 -3.78
N PRO A 164 24.19 -23.65 -3.94
CA PRO A 164 23.60 -24.77 -3.21
C PRO A 164 24.39 -26.08 -3.38
N SER A 165 25.00 -26.28 -4.56
CA SER A 165 25.72 -27.51 -4.92
C SER A 165 27.09 -27.66 -4.26
N ASN A 166 27.75 -26.57 -3.87
CA ASN A 166 29.12 -26.57 -3.33
C ASN A 166 29.20 -26.03 -1.89
N ALA A 167 28.06 -25.87 -1.22
CA ALA A 167 28.00 -25.24 0.09
C ALA A 167 28.84 -25.93 1.16
N SER A 168 28.93 -27.27 1.12
CA SER A 168 29.74 -28.07 2.06
C SER A 168 31.24 -27.79 1.93
N THR A 169 31.71 -27.36 0.76
CA THR A 169 33.12 -27.02 0.52
C THR A 169 33.39 -25.52 0.61
N ALA A 170 32.49 -24.69 0.10
CA ALA A 170 32.70 -23.23 0.02
C ALA A 170 32.53 -22.52 1.37
N LEU A 171 31.55 -22.93 2.20
CA LEU A 171 31.31 -22.28 3.50
C LEU A 171 32.52 -22.40 4.44
N PRO A 172 33.16 -23.58 4.62
CA PRO A 172 34.39 -23.67 5.42
C PRO A 172 35.52 -22.76 4.93
N ILE A 173 35.69 -22.61 3.61
CA ILE A 173 36.71 -21.74 3.03
C ILE A 173 36.40 -20.27 3.33
N ILE A 174 35.12 -19.85 3.20
CA ILE A 174 34.68 -18.49 3.59
C ILE A 174 34.95 -18.26 5.08
N GLY A 175 34.63 -19.23 5.94
CA GLY A 175 34.89 -19.16 7.37
C GLY A 175 36.38 -19.02 7.68
N ALA A 176 37.22 -19.80 7.01
CA ALA A 176 38.68 -19.71 7.15
C ALA A 176 39.21 -18.35 6.67
N LYS A 177 38.69 -17.78 5.58
CA LYS A 177 39.06 -16.43 5.12
C LYS A 177 38.64 -15.35 6.10
N LEU A 178 37.40 -15.38 6.60
CA LEU A 178 36.93 -14.45 7.63
C LEU A 178 37.80 -14.56 8.89
N SER A 179 38.11 -15.78 9.29
CA SER A 179 38.98 -16.08 10.43
C SER A 179 40.39 -15.54 10.26
N GLN A 180 40.98 -15.73 9.07
CA GLN A 180 42.31 -15.24 8.73
C GLN A 180 42.34 -13.71 8.66
N PHE A 181 41.26 -13.11 8.17
CA PHE A 181 41.18 -11.67 7.96
C PHE A 181 40.99 -10.91 9.29
N PHE A 182 40.08 -11.39 10.14
CA PHE A 182 39.73 -10.76 11.43
C PHE A 182 40.50 -11.31 12.65
N ASP A 183 41.52 -12.17 12.42
CA ASP A 183 42.44 -12.81 13.38
C ASP A 183 42.02 -12.75 14.86
N TYR A 184 41.41 -13.84 15.35
CA TYR A 184 40.61 -13.93 16.59
C TYR A 184 41.29 -13.61 17.92
N VAL A 185 42.56 -13.21 17.97
CA VAL A 185 43.33 -13.36 19.22
C VAL A 185 42.88 -12.40 20.32
N SER A 186 42.36 -11.19 20.06
CA SER A 186 41.82 -10.36 21.15
C SER A 186 41.14 -9.04 20.75
N VAL A 187 40.43 -8.92 19.61
CA VAL A 187 39.90 -7.60 19.21
C VAL A 187 38.43 -7.57 18.83
N LYS A 188 37.73 -6.66 19.51
CA LYS A 188 36.39 -6.17 19.16
C LYS A 188 36.50 -5.38 17.87
N THR A 189 35.96 -5.90 16.77
CA THR A 189 35.63 -5.09 15.61
C THR A 189 34.75 -3.93 16.08
N GLU A 190 35.17 -2.70 15.80
CA GLU A 190 34.36 -1.52 16.03
C GLU A 190 33.70 -1.16 14.69
N LEU A 191 32.38 -1.30 14.63
CA LEU A 191 31.56 -0.81 13.54
C LEU A 191 31.27 0.67 13.81
N LYS A 192 31.81 1.56 12.98
CA LYS A 192 31.61 3.00 13.16
C LYS A 192 30.34 3.50 12.49
N GLU A 193 30.08 3.03 11.28
CA GLU A 193 28.91 3.44 10.51
C GLU A 193 28.32 2.23 9.80
N LEU A 194 26.99 2.16 9.74
CA LEU A 194 26.25 1.14 8.99
C LEU A 194 25.05 1.76 8.29
N VAL A 195 25.15 1.86 6.98
CA VAL A 195 24.06 2.27 6.11
C VAL A 195 23.32 1.02 5.65
N VAL A 196 22.00 0.99 5.75
CA VAL A 196 21.18 -0.12 5.21
C VAL A 196 20.07 0.44 4.33
N THR A 197 20.14 0.13 3.04
CA THR A 197 19.26 0.68 2.01
C THR A 197 18.42 -0.42 1.37
N PRO A 198 17.09 -0.39 1.55
CA PRO A 198 16.19 -1.29 0.84
C PRO A 198 16.00 -0.87 -0.63
N LEU A 199 16.12 -1.83 -1.54
CA LEU A 199 16.05 -1.68 -3.00
C LEU A 199 15.12 -2.75 -3.60
N GLN A 200 13.81 -2.58 -3.47
CA GLN A 200 12.78 -3.54 -3.95
C GLN A 200 13.03 -4.99 -3.46
N ASN A 201 13.69 -5.81 -4.27
CA ASN A 201 14.02 -7.20 -4.00
C ASN A 201 15.39 -7.40 -3.34
N TYR A 202 16.15 -6.32 -3.18
CA TYR A 202 17.47 -6.32 -2.57
C TYR A 202 17.47 -5.43 -1.32
N VAL A 203 18.35 -5.73 -0.39
CA VAL A 203 18.75 -4.81 0.67
C VAL A 203 20.27 -4.77 0.66
N MET A 204 20.82 -3.58 0.51
CA MET A 204 22.26 -3.34 0.56
C MET A 204 22.60 -2.77 1.93
N GLY A 205 23.69 -3.24 2.51
CA GLY A 205 24.29 -2.65 3.70
C GLY A 205 25.74 -2.35 3.45
N GLU A 206 26.18 -1.16 3.84
CA GLU A 206 27.57 -0.72 3.74
C GLU A 206 28.06 -0.30 5.12
N GLY A 207 29.11 -0.96 5.61
CA GLY A 207 29.63 -0.78 6.96
C GLY A 207 31.10 -0.39 6.96
N LEU A 208 31.44 0.63 7.74
CA LEU A 208 32.80 1.07 7.98
C LEU A 208 33.32 0.44 9.27
N VAL A 209 34.38 -0.36 9.17
CA VAL A 209 34.88 -1.21 10.28
C VAL A 209 36.36 -0.97 10.53
N SER A 210 36.73 -0.84 11.81
CA SER A 210 38.11 -1.01 12.27
C SER A 210 38.25 -2.24 13.16
N PHE A 211 39.36 -2.94 13.03
CA PHE A 211 39.67 -4.13 13.81
C PHE A 211 41.17 -4.24 13.97
N ASN A 212 41.67 -4.93 15.00
CA ASN A 212 43.10 -5.16 15.16
C ASN A 212 43.43 -6.64 15.03
N ASN A 213 44.54 -6.92 14.38
CA ASN A 213 45.10 -8.26 14.26
C ASN A 213 46.29 -8.35 15.21
N GLU A 214 46.31 -9.37 16.05
CA GLU A 214 47.43 -9.67 16.95
C GLU A 214 48.24 -10.83 16.35
N TYR A 215 49.45 -10.53 15.88
CA TYR A 215 50.33 -11.53 15.29
C TYR A 215 50.97 -12.41 16.37
N ALA A 216 51.46 -13.60 15.98
CA ALA A 216 52.09 -14.57 16.89
C ALA A 216 53.28 -14.03 17.73
N ASN A 217 53.85 -12.89 17.35
CA ASN A 217 54.90 -12.19 18.09
C ASN A 217 54.36 -11.16 19.12
N GLY A 218 53.04 -11.08 19.31
CA GLY A 218 52.35 -10.12 20.20
C GLY A 218 52.16 -8.72 19.61
N THR A 219 52.49 -8.50 18.32
CA THR A 219 52.29 -7.20 17.66
C THR A 219 50.82 -7.01 17.30
N ILE A 220 50.24 -5.87 17.67
CA ILE A 220 48.87 -5.51 17.30
C ILE A 220 48.91 -4.50 16.15
N VAL A 221 48.21 -4.80 15.06
CA VAL A 221 48.04 -3.89 13.91
C VAL A 221 46.55 -3.61 13.71
N THR A 222 46.17 -2.33 13.76
CA THR A 222 44.82 -1.89 13.40
C THR A 222 44.68 -1.83 11.89
N ASN A 223 43.61 -2.46 11.41
CA ASN A 223 43.21 -2.51 10.01
C ASN A 223 41.82 -1.88 9.86
N TYR A 224 41.54 -1.43 8.65
CA TYR A 224 40.33 -0.71 8.30
C TYR A 224 39.71 -1.35 7.06
N ALA A 225 38.39 -1.46 7.04
CA ALA A 225 37.68 -2.00 5.90
C ALA A 225 36.33 -1.33 5.68
N ILE A 226 35.95 -1.22 4.42
CA ILE A 226 34.57 -0.98 3.99
C ILE A 226 33.99 -2.33 3.63
N ILE A 227 32.87 -2.70 4.23
CA ILE A 227 32.20 -3.96 3.97
C ILE A 227 30.89 -3.66 3.28
N THR A 228 30.65 -4.29 2.14
CA THR A 228 29.39 -4.22 1.41
C THR A 228 28.70 -5.57 1.49
N VAL A 229 27.44 -5.59 1.89
CA VAL A 229 26.60 -6.78 2.03
C VAL A 229 25.34 -6.56 1.22
N VAL A 230 24.94 -7.50 0.38
CA VAL A 230 23.65 -7.46 -0.31
C VAL A 230 22.87 -8.72 0.01
N ALA A 231 21.65 -8.53 0.50
CA ALA A 231 20.67 -9.59 0.65
C ALA A 231 19.62 -9.50 -0.45
N GLU A 232 19.19 -10.65 -0.97
CA GLU A 232 18.11 -10.78 -1.94
C GLU A 232 16.92 -11.51 -1.31
N LYS A 233 15.72 -11.07 -1.66
CA LYS A 233 14.47 -11.63 -1.17
C LYS A 233 14.23 -13.01 -1.77
N VAL A 234 14.25 -14.04 -0.91
CA VAL A 234 13.86 -15.40 -1.31
C VAL A 234 12.35 -15.56 -1.26
N ASN A 235 11.73 -15.12 -0.17
CA ASN A 235 10.29 -15.09 0.03
C ASN A 235 9.92 -14.02 1.07
N LEU A 236 8.67 -13.99 1.54
CA LEU A 236 8.19 -12.95 2.46
C LEU A 236 8.90 -12.93 3.83
N THR A 237 9.44 -14.05 4.29
CA THR A 237 10.04 -14.18 5.63
C THR A 237 11.53 -14.53 5.59
N THR A 238 12.06 -14.83 4.41
CA THR A 238 13.43 -15.30 4.23
C THR A 238 14.15 -14.43 3.21
N TRP A 239 15.30 -13.93 3.63
CA TRP A 239 16.28 -13.24 2.78
C TRP A 239 17.60 -14.00 2.87
N GLN A 240 18.35 -14.00 1.77
CA GLN A 240 19.66 -14.62 1.70
C GLN A 240 20.69 -13.56 1.35
N ILE A 241 21.85 -13.58 2.01
CA ILE A 241 22.99 -12.76 1.60
C ILE A 241 23.57 -13.36 0.31
N VAL A 242 23.53 -12.59 -0.77
CA VAL A 242 23.99 -12.98 -2.11
C VAL A 242 25.31 -12.31 -2.49
N TYR A 243 25.73 -11.29 -1.75
CA TYR A 243 27.00 -10.62 -2.01
C TYR A 243 27.62 -10.12 -0.70
N VAL A 244 28.91 -10.37 -0.53
CA VAL A 244 29.75 -9.77 0.50
C VAL A 244 31.05 -9.36 -0.15
N LYS A 245 31.41 -8.09 -0.03
CA LYS A 245 32.74 -7.57 -0.38
C LYS A 245 33.34 -6.91 0.84
N ILE A 246 34.55 -7.32 1.20
CA ILE A 246 35.36 -6.68 2.24
C ILE A 246 36.49 -5.96 1.52
N ASP A 247 36.44 -4.63 1.53
CA ASP A 247 37.46 -3.76 0.97
C ASP A 247 38.38 -3.22 2.05
N ASN A 248 39.54 -3.85 2.20
CA ASN A 248 40.51 -3.53 3.25
C ASN A 248 41.71 -2.74 2.74
N SER A 249 41.56 -2.11 1.58
CA SER A 249 42.60 -1.31 0.94
C SER A 249 42.71 0.11 1.51
N ILE A 250 41.79 0.50 2.40
CA ILE A 250 41.75 1.84 2.97
C ILE A 250 42.78 2.04 4.10
N SER A 251 43.45 3.19 4.10
CA SER A 251 44.39 3.60 5.13
C SER A 251 43.69 4.14 6.38
N GLN A 252 44.42 4.28 7.48
CA GLN A 252 43.92 4.95 8.69
C GLN A 252 43.41 6.37 8.38
N GLY A 253 44.15 7.13 7.57
CA GLY A 253 43.75 8.49 7.20
C GLY A 253 42.44 8.53 6.43
N GLN A 254 42.25 7.59 5.49
CA GLN A 254 41.01 7.45 4.73
C GLN A 254 39.83 7.00 5.60
N TYR A 255 40.08 6.07 6.53
CA TYR A 255 39.09 5.67 7.51
C TYR A 255 38.64 6.83 8.39
N THR A 256 39.59 7.56 8.98
CA THR A 256 39.29 8.74 9.81
C THR A 256 38.54 9.79 8.99
N THR A 257 38.92 9.99 7.71
CA THR A 257 38.21 10.89 6.79
C THR A 257 36.74 10.51 6.69
N LEU A 258 36.43 9.25 6.38
CA LEU A 258 35.04 8.78 6.30
C LEU A 258 34.28 8.95 7.61
N VAL A 259 34.89 8.59 8.75
CA VAL A 259 34.27 8.80 10.08
C VAL A 259 33.95 10.27 10.33
N THR A 260 34.90 11.17 10.06
CA THR A 260 34.70 12.62 10.20
C THR A 260 33.56 13.12 9.31
N LEU A 261 33.45 12.61 8.08
CA LEU A 261 32.37 13.02 7.17
C LEU A 261 31.00 12.44 7.56
N PHE A 262 30.94 11.25 8.13
CA PHE A 262 29.69 10.74 8.72
C PHE A 262 29.26 11.54 9.94
N ASN A 263 30.20 11.90 10.81
CA ASN A 263 29.92 12.81 11.93
C ASN A 263 29.44 14.18 11.44
N MET A 264 30.00 14.69 10.33
CA MET A 264 29.53 15.93 9.70
C MET A 264 28.07 15.80 9.23
N LEU A 265 27.70 14.70 8.57
CA LEU A 265 26.31 14.45 8.18
C LEU A 265 25.40 14.41 9.41
N GLN A 266 25.78 13.66 10.45
CA GLN A 266 25.01 13.60 11.69
C GLN A 266 24.90 14.97 12.36
N ALA A 267 25.96 15.77 12.35
CA ALA A 267 25.97 17.13 12.88
C ALA A 267 25.06 18.07 12.05
N LEU A 268 25.01 17.90 10.72
CA LEU A 268 24.05 18.62 9.86
C LEU A 268 22.61 18.25 10.23
N GLU A 269 22.29 16.96 10.37
CA GLU A 269 20.94 16.48 10.68
C GLU A 269 20.47 16.91 12.08
N SER A 270 21.37 16.84 13.06
CA SER A 270 21.13 17.23 14.44
C SER A 270 21.28 18.72 14.70
N LYS A 271 21.77 19.48 13.72
CA LYS A 271 22.06 20.91 13.81
C LYS A 271 23.11 21.25 14.87
N ASP A 272 24.09 20.36 15.08
CA ASP A 272 25.20 20.58 16.00
C ASP A 272 26.24 21.54 15.40
N ILE A 273 26.10 22.83 15.73
CA ILE A 273 26.96 23.89 15.22
C ILE A 273 28.41 23.72 15.67
N ALA A 274 28.64 23.26 16.90
CA ALA A 274 29.98 23.15 17.44
C ALA A 274 30.77 22.05 16.71
N GLU A 275 30.12 20.93 16.43
CA GLU A 275 30.74 19.84 15.65
C GLU A 275 30.93 20.21 14.18
N LEU A 276 29.96 20.89 13.55
CA LEU A 276 30.15 21.41 12.19
C LEU A 276 31.32 22.39 12.11
N GLN A 277 31.47 23.27 13.10
CA GLN A 277 32.60 24.18 13.15
C GLN A 277 33.93 23.45 13.35
N SER A 278 33.98 22.40 14.17
CA SER A 278 35.22 21.64 14.39
C SER A 278 35.70 20.89 13.13
N ILE A 279 34.76 20.43 12.30
CA ILE A 279 35.04 19.66 11.08
C ILE A 279 35.33 20.57 9.87
N LEU A 280 34.53 21.63 9.73
CA LEU A 280 34.63 22.55 8.59
C LEU A 280 35.70 23.61 8.83
N VAL A 281 35.85 24.11 10.06
CA VAL A 281 36.81 25.18 10.38
C VAL A 281 38.05 24.60 11.05
N GLY A 282 39.10 24.40 10.26
CA GLY A 282 40.38 23.92 10.76
C GLY A 282 41.25 25.00 11.41
N PRO A 283 42.32 24.59 12.13
CA PRO A 283 43.31 25.50 12.71
C PRO A 283 44.27 26.11 11.66
N TYR A 284 44.24 25.60 10.42
CA TYR A 284 45.02 26.07 9.28
C TYR A 284 44.11 26.78 8.26
N PRO A 285 44.64 27.69 7.42
CA PRO A 285 43.84 28.43 6.45
C PRO A 285 43.42 27.51 5.29
N SER A 286 42.28 26.86 5.46
CA SER A 286 41.70 25.94 4.48
C SER A 286 40.33 26.44 4.10
N TYR A 287 40.13 26.60 2.80
CA TYR A 287 38.92 27.17 2.22
C TYR A 287 37.85 26.08 2.17
N VAL A 288 36.77 26.20 2.95
CA VAL A 288 35.62 25.30 2.79
C VAL A 288 34.72 25.82 1.67
N TYR A 289 34.83 25.33 0.45
CA TYR A 289 33.80 25.63 -0.54
C TYR A 289 32.54 24.85 -0.19
N ILE A 290 31.47 25.53 0.24
CA ILE A 290 30.18 24.89 0.46
C ILE A 290 29.20 25.35 -0.62
N ALA A 291 28.87 24.43 -1.54
CA ALA A 291 27.93 24.55 -2.66
C ALA A 291 28.33 25.44 -3.86
N GLN A 292 27.77 25.13 -5.04
CA GLN A 292 27.79 26.01 -6.21
C GLN A 292 26.67 27.07 -6.12
N GLY A 293 26.98 28.33 -6.47
CA GLY A 293 26.01 29.43 -6.55
C GLY A 293 26.28 30.59 -5.58
N PRO A 294 25.27 31.38 -5.17
CA PRO A 294 25.44 32.61 -4.36
C PRO A 294 25.93 32.35 -2.92
N TYR A 295 25.92 31.08 -2.50
CA TYR A 295 26.27 30.62 -1.16
C TYR A 295 27.73 30.14 -1.09
N ALA A 296 28.44 30.20 -2.22
CA ALA A 296 29.87 29.93 -2.27
C ALA A 296 30.64 30.96 -1.44
N GLY A 297 31.44 30.49 -0.49
CA GLY A 297 32.27 31.33 0.37
C GLY A 297 33.66 30.72 0.57
N ASN A 298 34.68 31.59 0.63
CA ASN A 298 36.03 31.22 1.05
C ASN A 298 36.14 31.44 2.56
N TYR A 299 36.36 30.37 3.32
CA TYR A 299 36.52 30.46 4.77
C TYR A 299 37.99 30.52 5.14
N SER A 300 38.40 31.57 5.84
CA SER A 300 39.70 31.64 6.49
C SER A 300 39.57 32.48 7.77
N GLY A 301 39.68 31.83 8.94
CA GLY A 301 39.78 32.51 10.24
C GLY A 301 38.48 32.69 11.02
N LEU A 302 38.65 32.84 12.34
CA LEU A 302 37.63 32.87 13.40
C LEU A 302 36.60 34.03 13.34
N SER A 303 36.56 34.82 12.28
CA SER A 303 35.83 36.11 12.23
C SER A 303 34.91 36.28 11.03
N VAL A 304 34.63 35.23 10.24
CA VAL A 304 33.67 35.28 9.12
C VAL A 304 32.41 34.48 9.48
N LEU A 305 31.24 35.13 9.47
CA LEU A 305 29.93 34.48 9.65
C LEU A 305 29.72 33.44 8.54
N ASN A 306 29.30 32.22 8.90
CA ASN A 306 29.12 31.16 7.93
C ASN A 306 27.74 31.23 7.32
N VAL A 307 27.61 31.86 6.14
CA VAL A 307 26.32 32.01 5.45
C VAL A 307 25.64 30.67 5.18
N PHE A 308 26.34 29.55 4.95
CA PHE A 308 25.71 28.24 4.75
C PHE A 308 25.20 27.61 6.06
N ILE A 309 26.04 27.55 7.10
CA ILE A 309 25.66 27.13 8.46
C ILE A 309 24.52 28.02 8.94
N ASP A 310 24.68 29.34 8.84
CA ASP A 310 23.66 30.32 9.21
C ASP A 310 22.41 30.20 8.33
N THR A 311 22.45 29.89 7.03
CA THR A 311 21.26 29.72 6.16
C THR A 311 20.51 28.41 6.42
N ILE A 312 21.22 27.31 6.64
CA ILE A 312 20.61 26.02 7.02
C ILE A 312 20.09 26.05 8.46
N LEU A 313 20.75 26.79 9.34
CA LEU A 313 20.44 26.88 10.76
C LEU A 313 19.60 28.11 11.12
N SER A 314 19.39 29.07 10.21
CA SER A 314 18.50 30.22 10.40
C SER A 314 17.04 29.81 10.23
N LYS A 315 16.53 29.27 11.34
CA LYS A 315 15.20 29.51 11.93
C LYS A 315 13.95 28.91 11.29
N GLU A 316 13.92 28.49 10.03
CA GLU A 316 12.65 28.01 9.43
C GLU A 316 12.65 26.58 8.88
N ILE A 317 13.73 25.84 9.07
CA ILE A 317 13.82 24.40 8.77
C ILE A 317 13.59 23.64 10.07
N SER A 318 12.62 22.73 10.13
CA SER A 318 12.41 21.82 11.26
C SER A 318 13.41 20.67 11.24
N THR A 319 13.55 19.97 10.11
CA THR A 319 14.47 18.84 9.94
C THR A 319 15.27 18.94 8.66
N LEU A 320 16.54 18.56 8.73
CA LEU A 320 17.41 18.31 7.59
C LEU A 320 17.86 16.85 7.71
N ARG A 321 17.80 16.09 6.61
CA ARG A 321 18.13 14.66 6.61
C ARG A 321 18.86 14.28 5.33
N PHE A 322 19.92 13.48 5.45
CA PHE A 322 20.61 12.89 4.32
C PHE A 322 20.59 11.35 4.46
N ASP A 323 19.63 10.73 3.78
CA ASP A 323 19.54 9.27 3.69
C ASP A 323 20.60 8.75 2.72
N LEU A 324 21.79 8.48 3.25
CA LEU A 324 22.91 7.90 2.52
C LEU A 324 22.55 6.50 2.00
N TYR A 325 22.95 6.21 0.76
CA TYR A 325 22.78 4.91 0.11
C TYR A 325 24.09 4.18 -0.11
N TYR A 326 25.09 4.95 -0.51
CA TYR A 326 26.37 4.44 -0.96
C TYR A 326 27.39 5.57 -0.85
N PHE A 327 28.62 5.21 -0.49
CA PHE A 327 29.74 6.15 -0.55
C PHE A 327 30.95 5.54 -1.21
N ASN A 328 31.79 6.40 -1.79
CA ASN A 328 33.07 6.03 -2.36
C ASN A 328 34.16 6.96 -1.87
N ILE A 329 35.36 6.44 -1.65
CA ILE A 329 36.54 7.23 -1.33
C ILE A 329 37.62 7.02 -2.39
N THR A 330 38.05 8.11 -3.00
CA THR A 330 39.10 8.13 -4.03
C THR A 330 40.30 8.90 -3.49
N PRO A 331 41.40 8.23 -3.10
CA PRO A 331 42.63 8.92 -2.71
C PRO A 331 43.23 9.63 -3.93
N ILE A 332 43.46 10.95 -3.82
CA ILE A 332 44.20 11.72 -4.83
C ILE A 332 45.70 11.60 -4.55
N ASN A 333 46.08 11.74 -3.29
CA ASN A 333 47.45 11.71 -2.81
C ASN A 333 47.47 11.19 -1.35
N PRO A 334 48.64 11.10 -0.67
CA PRO A 334 48.71 10.56 0.70
C PRO A 334 47.91 11.31 1.76
N THR A 335 47.61 12.59 1.54
CA THR A 335 46.87 13.44 2.50
C THR A 335 45.48 13.84 1.99
N THR A 336 45.24 13.91 0.68
CA THR A 336 43.96 14.36 0.11
C THR A 336 43.15 13.19 -0.46
N SER A 337 41.87 13.13 -0.09
CA SER A 337 40.90 12.19 -0.64
C SER A 337 39.62 12.90 -1.09
N ILE A 338 39.04 12.40 -2.18
CA ILE A 338 37.65 12.71 -2.57
C ILE A 338 36.75 11.66 -1.94
N VAL A 339 35.64 12.10 -1.37
CA VAL A 339 34.57 11.24 -0.88
C VAL A 339 33.28 11.66 -1.57
N ASP A 340 32.71 10.74 -2.33
CA ASP A 340 31.41 10.91 -2.95
C ASP A 340 30.37 10.16 -2.12
N MET A 341 29.36 10.87 -1.63
CA MET A 341 28.26 10.30 -0.85
C MET A 341 26.95 10.49 -1.60
N TYR A 342 26.29 9.38 -1.94
CA TYR A 342 25.06 9.38 -2.74
C TYR A 342 23.87 9.07 -1.84
N GLY A 343 22.84 9.91 -1.89
CA GLY A 343 21.69 9.71 -1.04
C GLY A 343 20.49 10.58 -1.42
N ILE A 344 19.50 10.52 -0.55
CA ILE A 344 18.36 11.43 -0.58
C ILE A 344 18.57 12.52 0.47
N PHE A 345 18.58 13.77 0.03
CA PHE A 345 18.53 14.93 0.90
C PHE A 345 17.10 15.42 1.08
N SER A 346 16.64 15.52 2.32
CA SER A 346 15.31 16.01 2.67
C SER A 346 15.38 17.22 3.59
N ILE A 347 14.63 18.26 3.25
CA ILE A 347 14.49 19.48 4.04
C ILE A 347 13.01 19.64 4.38
N THR A 348 12.70 19.74 5.67
CA THR A 348 11.35 20.00 6.15
C THR A 348 11.31 21.40 6.77
N SER A 349 10.40 22.23 6.31
CA SER A 349 10.12 23.54 6.92
C SER A 349 9.45 23.40 8.29
N ILE A 350 9.44 24.46 9.10
CA ILE A 350 8.65 24.54 10.35
C ILE A 350 7.14 24.37 10.11
N ASN A 351 6.67 24.69 8.91
CA ASN A 351 5.26 24.58 8.51
C ASN A 351 4.90 23.16 8.03
N GLY A 352 5.83 22.19 8.13
CA GLY A 352 5.61 20.78 7.81
C GLY A 352 5.75 20.40 6.33
N SER A 353 6.03 21.36 5.44
CA SER A 353 6.32 21.06 4.03
C SER A 353 7.71 20.42 3.92
N THR A 354 7.79 19.24 3.30
CA THR A 354 9.04 18.49 3.07
C THR A 354 9.40 18.51 1.60
N TYR A 355 10.66 18.81 1.30
CA TYR A 355 11.25 18.75 -0.03
C TYR A 355 12.33 17.68 -0.03
N THR A 356 12.34 16.84 -1.06
CA THR A 356 13.22 15.65 -1.14
C THR A 356 13.92 15.64 -2.48
N PHE A 357 15.25 15.51 -2.46
CA PHE A 357 16.12 15.59 -3.61
C PHE A 357 17.07 14.41 -3.62
N TYR A 358 17.27 13.80 -4.80
CA TYR A 358 18.40 12.91 -5.01
C TYR A 358 19.63 13.77 -5.26
N THR A 359 20.68 13.59 -4.47
CA THR A 359 21.88 14.40 -4.56
C THR A 359 23.12 13.58 -4.24
N ASP A 360 24.23 14.00 -4.83
CA ASP A 360 25.56 13.54 -4.51
C ASP A 360 26.30 14.64 -3.77
N LEU A 361 26.83 14.30 -2.60
CA LEU A 361 27.72 15.16 -1.84
C LEU A 361 29.14 14.79 -2.27
N HIS A 362 29.74 15.65 -3.07
CA HIS A 362 31.13 15.54 -3.49
C HIS A 362 32.00 16.31 -2.50
N ILE A 363 32.79 15.58 -1.73
CA ILE A 363 33.58 16.15 -0.64
C ILE A 363 35.05 15.94 -0.93
N THR A 364 35.83 17.02 -0.87
CA THR A 364 37.29 16.94 -0.83
C THR A 364 37.74 17.16 0.61
N ALA A 365 38.48 16.19 1.15
CA ALA A 365 39.02 16.26 2.49
C ALA A 365 40.55 16.08 2.47
N GLU A 366 41.23 16.84 3.31
CA GLU A 366 42.67 16.79 3.50
C GLU A 366 43.00 16.35 4.93
N LEU A 367 43.88 15.37 5.07
CA LEU A 367 44.38 14.89 6.35
C LEU A 367 45.48 15.83 6.85
N GLU A 368 45.17 16.55 7.92
CA GLU A 368 46.09 17.51 8.52
C GLU A 368 47.25 16.82 9.27
N PRO A 369 48.37 17.53 9.54
CA PRO A 369 49.52 16.96 10.25
C PRO A 369 49.22 16.41 11.65
N ASN A 370 48.13 16.87 12.28
CA ASN A 370 47.65 16.36 13.57
C ASN A 370 46.83 15.06 13.44
N GLY A 371 46.64 14.54 12.22
CA GLY A 371 45.87 13.33 11.93
C GLY A 371 44.36 13.53 11.85
N VAL A 372 43.88 14.78 11.89
CA VAL A 372 42.46 15.11 11.79
C VAL A 372 42.15 15.54 10.35
N PRO A 373 41.20 14.87 9.66
CA PRO A 373 40.75 15.31 8.35
C PRO A 373 40.00 16.63 8.44
N GLN A 374 40.27 17.53 7.50
CA GLN A 374 39.54 18.76 7.30
C GLN A 374 38.85 18.76 5.94
N VAL A 375 37.60 19.23 5.91
CA VAL A 375 36.86 19.44 4.66
C VAL A 375 37.37 20.70 3.96
N VAL A 376 37.90 20.54 2.75
CA VAL A 376 38.40 21.64 1.90
C VAL A 376 37.52 21.87 0.66
N GLY A 377 36.49 21.04 0.47
CA GLY A 377 35.44 21.25 -0.52
C GLY A 377 34.24 20.37 -0.21
N LEU A 378 33.04 20.92 -0.34
CA LEU A 378 31.75 20.23 -0.20
C LEU A 378 30.80 20.79 -1.27
N ASP A 379 30.62 20.00 -2.32
CA ASP A 379 29.69 20.29 -3.39
C ASP A 379 28.46 19.40 -3.25
N ILE A 380 27.28 20.03 -3.20
CA ILE A 380 26.00 19.35 -3.34
C ILE A 380 25.69 19.36 -4.83
N LEU A 381 25.97 18.25 -5.49
CA LEU A 381 25.77 18.08 -6.93
C LEU A 381 24.34 17.52 -7.15
N ASN A 382 23.67 18.04 -8.17
CA ASN A 382 22.24 17.88 -8.56
C ASN A 382 21.22 18.94 -8.09
N SER A 383 20.49 19.45 -9.10
CA SER A 383 19.11 20.00 -9.14
C SER A 383 18.58 20.92 -8.03
N LEU A 384 19.41 21.55 -7.20
CA LEU A 384 18.97 22.68 -6.39
C LEU A 384 19.41 23.96 -7.07
N THR A 385 18.53 24.56 -7.86
CA THR A 385 18.75 25.95 -8.25
C THR A 385 18.66 26.82 -6.99
N GLN A 386 19.46 27.88 -6.93
CA GLN A 386 19.35 28.90 -5.87
C GLN A 386 17.89 29.36 -5.65
N GLY A 387 17.08 29.42 -6.72
CA GLY A 387 15.66 29.76 -6.64
C GLY A 387 14.81 28.74 -5.90
N GLU A 388 15.11 27.45 -6.02
CA GLU A 388 14.40 26.38 -5.28
C GLU A 388 14.76 26.42 -3.80
N LEU A 389 16.03 26.58 -3.43
CA LEU A 389 16.46 26.76 -2.03
C LEU A 389 15.85 28.01 -1.37
N ILE A 390 15.84 29.14 -2.08
CA ILE A 390 15.23 30.40 -1.58
C ILE A 390 13.71 30.28 -1.47
N SER A 391 13.05 29.50 -2.33
CA SER A 391 11.59 29.27 -2.23
C SER A 391 11.19 28.37 -1.04
N VAL A 392 12.14 27.61 -0.50
CA VAL A 392 11.95 26.67 0.63
C VAL A 392 12.10 27.36 1.99
N ILE A 393 12.85 28.46 2.04
CA ILE A 393 13.05 29.28 3.24
C ILE A 393 12.16 30.52 3.11
N PRO A 394 11.03 30.61 3.84
CA PRO A 394 10.23 31.83 3.84
C PRO A 394 11.09 33.02 4.31
N THR A 395 10.91 34.16 3.65
CA THR A 395 11.64 35.42 3.92
C THR A 395 11.41 35.98 5.31
#